data_AF-A0A7X7BQG2-F1
#
_entry.id   AF-A0A7X7BQG2-F1
#
_cell.length_a   1.000
_cell.length_b   1.000
_cell.length_c   1.000
_cell.angle_alpha   90.00
_cell.angle_beta   90.00
_cell.angle_gamma   90.00
#
_symmetry.space_group_name_H-M   'P 1'
#
loop_
_entity.id
_entity.type
_entity.pdbx_description
1 polymer ?
#
loop_
_entity_poly.entity_id
_entity_poly.type
_entity_poly.pdbx_seq_one_letter_code
_entity_poly.pdbx_strand_id
1 'polypeptide(L)' 'VYTLLNVDRGVPEVFDSIYDIRQLLRAMYYMSDKKKLVDQDMPLPEKLAVKTGMKKIKRTWVEELLKEANLI' A
#
# COMPACT_ATOMS: atom_id res chain seq x y z
N VAL A 1 2.88 32.47 11.40
CA VAL A 1 1.91 32.91 12.46
C VAL A 1 2.07 32.08 13.74
N TYR A 2 1.80 30.77 13.72
CA TYR A 2 1.81 29.92 14.93
C TYR A 2 3.16 29.93 15.67
N THR A 3 4.26 29.78 14.94
CA THR A 3 5.62 29.79 15.48
C THR A 3 6.04 31.16 16.04
N LEU A 4 5.59 32.26 15.44
CA LEU A 4 5.99 33.61 15.86
C LEU A 4 5.20 34.12 17.07
N LEU A 5 3.95 33.69 17.21
CA LEU A 5 3.06 34.14 18.29
C LEU A 5 2.92 33.11 19.42
N ASN A 6 3.73 32.04 19.42
CA ASN A 6 3.67 30.96 20.42
C ASN A 6 2.24 30.45 20.67
N VAL A 7 1.50 30.24 19.58
CA VAL A 7 0.10 29.78 19.67
C VAL A 7 0.08 28.34 20.17
N ASP A 8 -0.57 28.08 21.31
CA ASP A 8 -0.71 26.75 21.91
C ASP A 8 -1.79 25.91 21.22
N ARG A 9 -1.51 25.58 19.94
CA ARG A 9 -2.35 24.72 19.11
C ARG A 9 -1.47 23.99 18.10
N GLY A 10 -1.71 22.69 17.94
CA GLY A 10 -1.02 21.87 16.95
C GLY A 10 -1.25 22.37 15.51
N VAL A 11 -0.18 22.40 14.72
CA VAL A 11 -0.26 22.55 13.26
C VAL A 11 -0.34 21.14 12.69
N PRO A 12 -1.38 20.81 11.90
CA PRO A 12 -1.48 19.48 11.32
C PRO A 12 -0.29 19.24 10.39
N GLU A 13 0.23 18.02 10.42
CA GLU A 13 1.17 17.55 9.41
C GLU A 13 0.50 17.43 8.04
N VAL A 14 1.32 17.22 7.01
CA VAL A 14 0.79 16.78 5.72
C VAL A 14 0.16 15.41 5.92
N PHE A 15 -1.04 15.20 5.37
CA PHE A 15 -1.75 13.92 5.51
C PHE A 15 -0.84 12.74 5.14
N ASP A 16 -0.80 11.75 6.02
CA ASP A 16 0.20 10.68 6.08
C ASP A 16 -0.12 9.50 5.17
N SER A 17 -0.97 9.69 4.14
CA SER A 17 -1.42 8.60 3.26
C SER A 17 -0.31 7.78 2.61
N ILE A 18 0.87 8.37 2.41
CA ILE A 18 2.02 7.65 1.82
C ILE A 18 2.61 6.61 2.78
N TYR A 19 2.37 6.75 4.08
CA TYR A 19 2.81 5.82 5.12
C TYR A 19 1.73 4.79 5.49
N ASP A 20 0.48 5.01 5.08
CA ASP A 20 -0.59 4.03 5.24
C ASP A 20 -0.47 2.91 4.18
N ILE A 21 -0.05 1.72 4.62
CA ILE A 21 0.08 0.54 3.77
C ILE A 21 -1.21 0.21 3.00
N ARG A 22 -2.39 0.54 3.55
CA ARG A 22 -3.67 0.31 2.87
C ARG A 22 -3.81 1.19 1.64
N GLN A 23 -3.33 2.44 1.73
CA GLN A 23 -3.33 3.37 0.60
C GLN A 23 -2.29 2.97 -0.45
N LEU A 24 -1.13 2.47 -0.03
CA LEU A 24 -0.11 1.95 -0.96
C LEU A 24 -0.65 0.76 -1.76
N LEU A 25 -1.24 -0.23 -1.08
CA LEU A 25 -1.85 -1.40 -1.73
C LEU A 25 -3.00 -1.00 -2.66
N ARG A 26 -3.85 -0.06 -2.22
CA ARG A 26 -4.91 0.52 -3.05
C ARG A 26 -4.33 1.20 -4.31
N ALA A 27 -3.28 2.01 -4.15
CA ALA A 27 -2.64 2.70 -5.28
C ALA A 27 -2.12 1.69 -6.31
N MET A 28 -1.45 0.61 -5.88
CA MET A 28 -1.00 -0.46 -6.79
C MET A 28 -2.14 -1.08 -7.61
N TYR A 29 -3.30 -1.30 -6.99
CA TYR A 29 -4.48 -1.85 -7.68
C TYR A 29 -5.03 -0.87 -8.73
N TYR A 30 -5.27 0.39 -8.35
CA TYR A 30 -5.86 1.36 -9.27
C TYR A 30 -4.89 1.82 -10.37
N MET A 31 -3.59 1.94 -10.09
CA MET A 31 -2.57 2.30 -11.08
C MET A 31 -2.39 1.24 -12.16
N SER A 32 -2.69 -0.02 -11.85
CA SER A 32 -2.56 -1.13 -12.78
C SER A 32 -3.87 -1.43 -13.53
N ASP A 33 -4.78 -0.46 -13.64
CA ASP A 33 -6.12 -0.65 -14.22
C ASP A 33 -6.90 -1.78 -13.55
N LYS A 34 -6.83 -1.86 -12.21
CA LYS A 34 -7.55 -2.84 -11.39
C LYS A 34 -7.12 -4.29 -11.62
N LYS A 35 -5.86 -4.51 -12.00
CA LYS A 35 -5.27 -5.85 -12.14
C LYS A 35 -4.81 -6.41 -10.79
N LYS A 36 -4.98 -7.72 -10.59
CA LYS A 36 -4.39 -8.45 -9.46
C LYS A 36 -2.87 -8.50 -9.61
N LEU A 37 -2.15 -8.69 -8.51
CA LEU A 37 -0.67 -8.74 -8.48
C LEU A 37 -0.07 -9.73 -9.48
N VAL A 38 -0.73 -10.87 -9.70
CA VAL A 38 -0.25 -11.91 -10.63
C VAL A 38 -0.42 -11.53 -12.11
N ASP A 39 -1.34 -10.60 -12.40
CA ASP A 39 -1.71 -10.15 -13.74
C ASP A 39 -1.04 -8.82 -14.12
N GLN A 40 -0.33 -8.19 -13.18
CA GLN A 40 0.41 -6.95 -13.43
C GLN A 40 1.61 -7.18 -14.35
N ASP A 41 1.93 -6.15 -15.13
CA ASP A 41 3.06 -6.15 -16.05
C ASP A 41 4.34 -5.90 -15.26
N MET A 42 5.13 -6.96 -15.09
CA MET A 42 6.38 -6.94 -14.35
C MET A 42 7.41 -7.93 -14.95
N PRO A 43 8.72 -7.64 -14.81
CA PRO A 43 9.80 -8.56 -15.16
C PRO A 43 9.64 -9.97 -14.54
N LEU A 44 10.17 -10.99 -15.22
CA LEU A 44 10.08 -12.38 -14.77
C LEU A 44 10.59 -12.63 -13.33
N PRO A 45 11.72 -12.04 -12.88
CA PRO A 45 12.19 -12.22 -11.51
C PRO A 45 11.19 -11.71 -10.46
N GLU A 46 10.56 -10.57 -10.74
CA GLU A 46 9.55 -9.96 -9.86
C GLU A 46 8.28 -10.83 -9.81
N LYS A 47 7.81 -11.34 -10.95
CA LYS A 47 6.68 -12.28 -10.98
C LYS A 47 6.95 -13.53 -10.14
N LEU A 48 8.18 -14.05 -10.16
CA LEU A 48 8.58 -15.19 -9.33
C LEU A 48 8.62 -14.81 -7.84
N ALA A 49 9.14 -13.62 -7.51
CA ALA A 49 9.18 -13.11 -6.14
C ALA A 49 7.75 -12.95 -5.58
N VAL A 50 6.81 -12.38 -6.35
CA VAL A 50 5.40 -12.27 -5.96
C VAL A 50 4.80 -13.64 -5.68
N LYS A 51 4.97 -14.62 -6.58
CA LYS A 51 4.46 -15.99 -6.36
C LYS A 51 5.03 -16.63 -5.08
N THR A 52 6.32 -16.44 -4.83
CA THR A 52 6.99 -16.98 -3.64
C THR A 52 6.52 -16.28 -2.37
N GLY A 53 6.39 -14.95 -2.43
CA GLY A 53 5.80 -14.13 -1.37
C GLY A 53 4.40 -14.60 -1.01
N MET A 54 3.53 -14.84 -2.01
CA MET A 54 2.13 -15.25 -1.78
C MET A 54 2.04 -16.61 -1.10
N LYS A 55 2.97 -17.53 -1.41
CA LYS A 55 3.06 -18.81 -0.69
C LYS A 55 3.44 -18.61 0.78
N LYS A 56 4.35 -17.67 1.06
CA LYS A 56 4.86 -17.39 2.41
C LYS A 56 3.81 -16.72 3.30
N ILE A 57 3.05 -15.78 2.76
CA ILE A 57 2.05 -15.00 3.52
C ILE A 57 0.68 -15.67 3.61
N LYS A 58 0.54 -16.91 3.11
CA LYS A 58 -0.73 -17.63 3.11
C LYS A 58 -1.25 -17.83 4.54
N ARG A 59 -2.54 -17.55 4.74
CA ARG A 59 -3.30 -17.53 6.00
C ARG A 59 -2.74 -16.56 7.04
N THR A 60 -2.24 -15.41 6.58
CA THR A 60 -1.78 -14.32 7.47
C THR A 60 -2.61 -13.06 7.25
N TRP A 61 -2.51 -12.12 8.19
CA TRP A 61 -3.15 -10.81 8.09
C TRP A 61 -2.69 -10.03 6.84
N VAL A 62 -1.46 -10.24 6.36
CA VAL A 62 -0.98 -9.62 5.11
C VAL A 62 -1.79 -10.13 3.90
N GLU A 63 -2.18 -11.41 3.88
CA GLU A 63 -3.07 -11.93 2.84
C GLU A 63 -4.47 -11.29 2.92
N GLU A 64 -4.98 -11.05 4.14
CA GLU A 64 -6.27 -10.38 4.34
C GLU A 64 -6.25 -8.94 3.81
N LEU A 65 -5.19 -8.18 4.10
CA LEU A 65 -5.00 -6.83 3.56
C LEU A 65 -4.94 -6.80 2.02
N LEU A 66 -4.26 -7.77 1.41
CA LEU A 66 -4.20 -7.89 -0.04
C LEU A 66 -5.57 -8.23 -0.65
N LYS A 67 -6.38 -9.06 0.02
CA LYS A 67 -7.77 -9.34 -0.39
C LYS A 67 -8.64 -8.10 -0.28
N GLU A 68 -8.55 -7.36 0.82
CA GLU A 68 -9.29 -6.11 1.02
C GLU A 68 -8.95 -5.06 -0.06
N ALA A 69 -7.68 -5.01 -0.48
CA ALA A 69 -7.22 -4.14 -1.56
C ALA A 69 -7.54 -4.64 -2.98
N ASN A 70 -8.19 -5.81 -3.14
CA ASN A 70 -8.46 -6.49 -4.42
C ASN A 70 -7.20 -6.88 -5.22
N LEU A 71 -6.07 -7.02 -4.55
CA LEU A 71 -4.78 -7.36 -5.18
C LEU A 71 -4.59 -8.87 -5.39
N ILE A 72 -5.36 -9.71 -4.71
CA ILE A 72 -5.36 -11.18 -4.86
C ILE A 72 -6.77 -11.75 -4.92
#